data_AF-A0A1Q5U059-F1
#
_entry.id   AF-A0A1Q5U059-F1
#
_cell.length_a   1.000
_cell.length_b   1.000
_cell.length_c   1.000
_cell.angle_alpha   90.00
_cell.angle_beta   90.00
_cell.angle_gamma   90.00
#
_symmetry.space_group_name_H-M   'P 1'
#
loop_
_entity.id
_entity.type
_entity.pdbx_description
1 polymer ?
#
loop_
_entity_poly.entity_id
_entity_poly.type
_entity_poly.pdbx_seq_one_letter_code
_entity_poly.pdbx_strand_id
1 'polypeptide(L)'
;MAPPFRTEHVGSLMRPANLLAARSAAGVTSSYSRLTEDVQAVTEKAIAEVVARQIELGIRPITSREYERNIFYSGFFENLQGMEVVEAIPVDQGYRTGFPTLKMLKSLGIPTRDSVVAVDRIKNTDSPCLSEWKSLRSRLSQEQWKDFKLTMPPITHSHMQMAIGTAYRPNAYSSDQEYFKDLAEAYAAEFLVLYNEGLRSIQIDDPCLLFFVTDEFRSGCVADGVDPDELLDQYIWAHNQCLLGKPADLHVGLHLCCGNMTCSTHIMSGSYERIAKKKFTELAYDTYYLQ
;
A
#
# COMPACT_ATOMS: atom_id res chain seq x y z
N MET A 1 18.97 -2.94 -9.85
CA MET A 1 20.01 -3.35 -8.87
C MET A 1 19.87 -4.87 -8.62
N ALA A 2 20.85 -5.56 -8.02
CA ALA A 2 20.59 -6.92 -7.55
C ALA A 2 19.63 -6.86 -6.33
N PRO A 3 18.78 -7.88 -6.10
CA PRO A 3 17.93 -7.89 -4.92
C PRO A 3 18.79 -7.87 -3.64
N PRO A 4 18.37 -7.17 -2.56
CA PRO A 4 19.17 -7.03 -1.34
C PRO A 4 19.49 -8.38 -0.69
N PHE A 5 18.57 -9.35 -0.81
CA PHE A 5 18.75 -10.72 -0.32
C PHE A 5 18.37 -11.75 -1.37
N ARG A 6 18.94 -12.97 -1.25
CA ARG A 6 18.58 -14.12 -2.09
C ARG A 6 17.26 -14.77 -1.68
N THR A 7 16.94 -14.69 -0.38
CA THR A 7 15.70 -15.17 0.20
C THR A 7 15.01 -13.99 0.86
N GLU A 8 13.80 -13.68 0.41
CA GLU A 8 12.98 -12.60 0.95
C GLU A 8 11.56 -13.09 1.23
N HIS A 9 10.90 -12.38 2.15
CA HIS A 9 9.45 -12.43 2.27
C HIS A 9 8.84 -11.08 1.94
N VAL A 10 7.54 -11.09 1.67
CA VAL A 10 6.78 -9.92 1.24
C VAL A 10 6.67 -8.87 2.36
N GLY A 11 6.28 -9.25 3.57
CA GLY A 11 6.08 -8.27 4.64
C GLY A 11 5.24 -8.85 5.76
N SER A 12 3.93 -8.72 5.64
CA SER A 12 2.93 -9.18 6.62
C SER A 12 3.03 -10.67 7.01
N LEU A 13 2.60 -10.95 8.26
CA LEU A 13 2.32 -12.28 8.79
C LEU A 13 0.99 -12.25 9.56
N MET A 14 0.46 -13.43 9.91
CA MET A 14 -0.69 -13.51 10.79
C MET A 14 -0.40 -12.83 12.13
N ARG A 15 -1.26 -11.90 12.53
CA ARG A 15 -1.13 -11.19 13.80
C ARG A 15 -1.28 -12.16 14.98
N PRO A 16 -0.47 -12.02 16.05
CA PRO A 16 -0.61 -12.81 17.27
C PRO A 16 -1.99 -12.68 17.90
N ALA A 17 -2.46 -13.76 18.54
CA ALA A 17 -3.81 -13.81 19.12
C ALA A 17 -4.04 -12.73 20.19
N ASN A 18 -3.03 -12.40 20.98
CA ASN A 18 -3.10 -11.32 21.98
C ASN A 18 -3.26 -9.94 21.33
N LEU A 19 -2.61 -9.67 20.20
CA LEU A 19 -2.77 -8.41 19.46
C LEU A 19 -4.17 -8.31 18.85
N LEU A 20 -4.69 -9.40 18.28
CA LEU A 20 -6.06 -9.46 17.77
C LEU A 20 -7.08 -9.23 18.89
N ALA A 21 -6.90 -9.86 20.05
CA ALA A 21 -7.77 -9.67 21.21
C ALA A 21 -7.74 -8.22 21.72
N ALA A 22 -6.56 -7.59 21.80
CA ALA A 22 -6.41 -6.20 22.22
C ALA A 22 -7.14 -5.23 21.28
N ARG A 23 -6.99 -5.41 19.96
CA ARG A 23 -7.70 -4.60 18.95
C ARG A 23 -9.21 -4.78 19.01
N SER A 24 -9.67 -6.02 19.18
CA SER A 24 -11.10 -6.31 19.34
C SER A 24 -11.67 -5.67 20.60
N ALA A 25 -10.96 -5.74 21.74
CA ALA A 25 -11.40 -5.14 22.99
C ALA A 25 -11.43 -3.59 22.92
N ALA A 26 -10.54 -2.99 22.13
CA ALA A 26 -10.50 -1.56 21.87
C ALA A 26 -11.52 -1.09 20.81
N GLY A 27 -12.33 -1.99 20.24
CA GLY A 27 -13.35 -1.64 19.24
C GLY A 27 -12.78 -1.11 17.93
N VAL A 28 -11.59 -1.58 17.52
CA VAL A 28 -11.00 -1.23 16.22
C VAL A 28 -11.84 -1.83 15.09
N THR A 29 -12.62 -0.99 14.40
CA THR A 29 -13.56 -1.42 13.36
C THR A 29 -13.24 -0.88 11.97
N SER A 30 -12.53 0.26 11.88
CA SER A 30 -12.13 0.86 10.61
C SER A 30 -10.67 0.53 10.26
N SER A 31 -10.39 0.52 8.95
CA SER A 31 -9.01 0.45 8.43
C SER A 31 -8.15 1.62 8.92
N TYR A 32 -8.75 2.78 9.19
CA TYR A 32 -8.07 4.01 9.58
C TYR A 32 -8.21 4.35 11.07
N SER A 33 -8.76 3.43 11.88
CA SER A 33 -8.89 3.62 13.32
C SER A 33 -7.52 3.82 13.98
N ARG A 34 -7.39 4.90 14.75
CA ARG A 34 -6.21 5.14 15.59
C ARG A 34 -6.17 4.13 16.74
N LEU A 35 -4.99 3.56 16.99
CA LEU A 35 -4.78 2.62 18.09
C LEU A 35 -4.66 3.39 19.41
N THR A 36 -5.31 2.89 20.46
CA THR A 36 -5.14 3.39 21.84
C THR A 36 -3.74 3.07 22.36
N GLU A 37 -3.28 3.78 23.40
CA GLU A 37 -1.95 3.55 24.00
C GLU A 37 -1.76 2.09 24.45
N ASP A 38 -2.78 1.45 25.02
CA ASP A 38 -2.74 0.05 25.41
C ASP A 38 -2.52 -0.89 24.20
N VAL A 39 -3.24 -0.63 23.10
CA VAL A 39 -3.08 -1.42 21.87
C VAL A 39 -1.72 -1.16 21.24
N GLN A 40 -1.21 0.08 21.28
CA GLN A 40 0.12 0.41 20.81
C GLN A 40 1.19 -0.34 21.62
N ALA A 41 1.08 -0.42 22.94
CA ALA A 41 2.02 -1.16 23.78
C ALA A 41 2.04 -2.67 23.46
N VAL A 42 0.86 -3.29 23.27
CA VAL A 42 0.76 -4.70 22.85
C VAL A 42 1.35 -4.89 21.45
N THR A 43 1.13 -3.93 20.55
CA THR A 43 1.67 -3.96 19.18
C THR A 43 3.19 -3.89 19.17
N GLU A 44 3.77 -2.94 19.91
CA GLU A 44 5.22 -2.74 20.02
C GLU A 44 5.93 -3.97 20.59
N LYS A 45 5.28 -4.64 21.56
CA LYS A 45 5.76 -5.92 22.11
C LYS A 45 5.73 -7.03 21.05
N ALA A 46 4.62 -7.17 20.32
CA ALA A 46 4.49 -8.18 19.26
C ALA A 46 5.51 -7.95 18.13
N ILE A 47 5.78 -6.69 17.77
CA ILE A 47 6.81 -6.31 16.80
C ILE A 47 8.20 -6.70 17.33
N ALA A 48 8.52 -6.41 18.60
CA ALA A 48 9.80 -6.80 19.18
C ALA A 48 10.01 -8.32 19.16
N GLU A 49 8.99 -9.10 19.53
CA GLU A 49 9.05 -10.57 19.53
C GLU A 49 9.25 -11.13 18.12
N VAL A 50 8.52 -10.63 17.12
CA VAL A 50 8.64 -11.12 15.74
C VAL A 50 9.94 -10.68 15.08
N VAL A 51 10.47 -9.50 15.41
CA VAL A 51 11.80 -9.06 14.96
C VAL A 51 12.89 -9.96 15.56
N ALA A 52 12.85 -10.23 16.86
CA ALA A 52 13.79 -11.14 17.51
C ALA A 52 13.74 -12.53 16.87
N ARG A 53 12.55 -13.05 16.57
CA ARG A 53 12.38 -14.35 15.91
C ARG A 53 12.94 -14.38 14.49
N GLN A 54 12.77 -13.31 13.72
CA GLN A 54 13.36 -13.19 12.38
C GLN A 54 14.89 -13.22 12.45
N ILE A 55 15.48 -12.53 13.42
CA ILE A 55 16.93 -12.51 13.64
C ILE A 55 17.44 -13.89 14.02
N GLU A 56 16.81 -14.54 15.01
CA GLU A 56 17.16 -15.88 15.48
C GLU A 56 17.14 -16.91 14.34
N LEU A 57 16.14 -16.83 13.47
CA LEU A 57 15.98 -17.74 12.33
C LEU A 57 16.80 -17.35 11.09
N GLY A 58 17.53 -16.23 11.12
CA GLY A 58 18.26 -15.74 9.95
C GLY A 58 17.36 -15.32 8.78
N ILE A 59 16.09 -14.99 9.05
CA ILE A 59 15.14 -14.54 8.04
C ILE A 59 15.43 -13.07 7.67
N ARG A 60 15.41 -12.78 6.37
CA ARG A 60 15.57 -11.45 5.79
C ARG A 60 14.53 -11.19 4.71
N PRO A 61 14.27 -9.91 4.38
CA PRO A 61 14.60 -8.73 5.18
C PRO A 61 13.85 -8.73 6.51
N ILE A 62 14.29 -7.97 7.51
CA ILE A 62 13.54 -7.84 8.77
C ILE A 62 12.42 -6.81 8.56
N THR A 63 11.19 -7.15 8.93
CA THR A 63 10.05 -6.23 8.89
C THR A 63 9.27 -6.29 10.21
N SER A 64 8.43 -5.27 10.45
CA SER A 64 7.46 -5.24 11.56
C SER A 64 6.31 -6.23 11.40
N ARG A 65 6.21 -6.89 10.23
CA ARG A 65 5.08 -7.71 9.80
C ARG A 65 3.75 -6.95 9.71
N GLU A 66 3.81 -5.61 9.61
CA GLU A 66 2.65 -4.72 9.50
C GLU A 66 1.67 -4.87 10.69
N TYR A 67 2.21 -5.21 11.87
CA TYR A 67 1.41 -5.42 13.08
C TYR A 67 0.84 -4.11 13.65
N GLU A 68 1.42 -2.97 13.30
CA GLU A 68 1.02 -1.60 13.59
C GLU A 68 -0.12 -1.12 12.70
N ARG A 69 -0.29 -1.71 11.52
CA ARG A 69 -1.33 -1.33 10.56
C ARG A 69 -2.59 -2.15 10.77
N ASN A 70 -3.76 -1.63 10.42
CA ASN A 70 -4.99 -2.43 10.37
C ASN A 70 -5.08 -3.21 9.06
N ILE A 71 -4.68 -2.56 7.97
CA ILE A 71 -4.58 -3.10 6.62
C ILE A 71 -3.33 -2.51 5.94
N PHE A 72 -2.79 -3.17 4.93
CA PHE A 72 -1.45 -2.84 4.38
C PHE A 72 -1.29 -1.35 3.95
N TYR A 73 -2.38 -0.70 3.54
CA TYR A 73 -2.40 0.70 3.10
C TYR A 73 -2.72 1.73 4.20
N SER A 74 -3.17 1.29 5.39
CA SER A 74 -3.47 2.23 6.48
C SER A 74 -2.18 2.83 7.02
N GLY A 75 -2.21 4.11 7.35
CA GLY A 75 -1.13 4.88 7.94
C GLY A 75 -0.41 5.78 6.94
N PHE A 76 -0.71 5.69 5.65
CA PHE A 76 -0.02 6.48 4.63
C PHE A 76 -0.89 7.63 4.11
N PHE A 77 -1.95 7.34 3.35
CA PHE A 77 -2.72 8.37 2.65
C PHE A 77 -3.42 9.34 3.60
N GLU A 78 -4.00 8.85 4.69
CA GLU A 78 -4.72 9.68 5.66
C GLU A 78 -3.83 10.61 6.49
N ASN A 79 -2.51 10.41 6.42
CA ASN A 79 -1.52 11.24 7.10
C ASN A 79 -0.84 12.25 6.15
N LEU A 80 -1.19 12.25 4.86
CA LEU A 80 -0.73 13.28 3.92
C LEU A 80 -1.60 14.54 4.05
N GLN A 81 -0.98 15.72 4.00
CA GLN A 81 -1.73 16.97 3.89
C GLN A 81 -2.59 16.93 2.63
N GLY A 82 -3.84 17.41 2.72
CA GLY A 82 -4.76 17.48 1.59
C GLY A 82 -5.56 16.20 1.34
N MET A 83 -5.31 15.14 2.11
CA MET A 83 -6.03 13.87 2.06
C MET A 83 -6.92 13.71 3.30
N GLU A 84 -8.16 13.26 3.12
CA GLU A 84 -9.11 13.02 4.22
C GLU A 84 -9.76 11.63 4.11
N VAL A 85 -9.97 11.01 5.27
CA VAL A 85 -10.80 9.80 5.37
C VAL A 85 -12.26 10.21 5.18
N VAL A 86 -12.90 9.62 4.17
CA VAL A 86 -14.34 9.69 3.98
C VAL A 86 -14.95 8.38 4.47
N GLU A 87 -15.71 8.49 5.54
CA GLU A 87 -16.33 7.37 6.21
C GLU A 87 -17.59 6.90 5.48
N ALA A 88 -17.90 5.61 5.65
CA ALA A 88 -19.18 5.02 5.25
C ALA A 88 -19.57 5.24 3.77
N ILE A 89 -18.61 5.22 2.85
CA ILE A 89 -18.90 5.32 1.41
C ILE A 89 -19.72 4.10 0.97
N PRO A 90 -20.89 4.29 0.31
CA PRO A 90 -21.72 3.19 -0.15
C PRO A 90 -20.98 2.29 -1.17
N VAL A 91 -20.91 0.99 -0.90
CA VAL A 91 -20.22 0.01 -1.76
C VAL A 91 -20.80 -0.03 -3.18
N ASP A 92 -22.08 0.27 -3.33
CA ASP A 92 -22.78 0.20 -4.63
C ASP A 92 -22.53 1.41 -5.54
N GLN A 93 -22.07 2.55 -5.02
CA GLN A 93 -22.02 3.81 -5.77
C GLN A 93 -20.70 4.56 -5.65
N GLY A 94 -19.98 4.42 -4.53
CA GLY A 94 -18.76 5.19 -4.30
C GLY A 94 -17.48 4.52 -4.77
N TYR A 95 -17.59 3.35 -5.42
CA TYR A 95 -16.45 2.59 -5.92
C TYR A 95 -16.59 2.29 -7.42
N ARG A 96 -15.45 2.11 -8.09
CA ARG A 96 -15.36 1.85 -9.53
C ARG A 96 -16.15 0.63 -9.95
N THR A 97 -16.82 0.72 -11.09
CA THR A 97 -17.57 -0.40 -11.67
C THR A 97 -16.62 -1.57 -11.94
N GLY A 98 -17.03 -2.79 -11.59
CA GLY A 98 -16.20 -3.99 -11.80
C GLY A 98 -14.95 -4.07 -10.91
N PHE A 99 -14.83 -3.25 -9.87
CA PHE A 99 -13.72 -3.37 -8.93
C PHE A 99 -13.78 -4.72 -8.18
N PRO A 100 -12.77 -5.60 -8.28
CA PRO A 100 -12.91 -7.01 -7.89
C PRO A 100 -13.30 -7.29 -6.44
N THR A 101 -12.99 -6.38 -5.51
CA THR A 101 -13.34 -6.57 -4.09
C THR A 101 -14.83 -6.31 -3.80
N LEU A 102 -15.57 -5.65 -4.69
CA LEU A 102 -16.96 -5.25 -4.44
C LEU A 102 -17.89 -6.45 -4.30
N LYS A 103 -17.73 -7.49 -5.13
CA LYS A 103 -18.53 -8.72 -5.03
C LYS A 103 -18.41 -9.37 -3.65
N MET A 104 -17.20 -9.43 -3.13
CA MET A 104 -16.94 -10.01 -1.81
C MET A 104 -17.55 -9.16 -0.69
N LEU A 105 -17.37 -7.83 -0.72
CA LEU A 105 -17.99 -6.93 0.26
C LEU A 105 -19.52 -7.07 0.29
N LYS A 106 -20.16 -7.15 -0.89
CA LYS A 106 -21.60 -7.40 -1.00
C LYS A 106 -22.01 -8.76 -0.45
N SER A 107 -21.24 -9.82 -0.74
CA SER A 107 -21.51 -11.18 -0.23
C SER A 107 -21.41 -11.28 1.31
N LEU A 108 -20.55 -10.45 1.91
CA LEU A 108 -20.42 -10.34 3.36
C LEU A 108 -21.45 -9.40 4.01
N GLY A 109 -22.34 -8.79 3.21
CA GLY A 109 -23.35 -7.86 3.71
C GLY A 109 -22.74 -6.56 4.25
N ILE A 110 -21.57 -6.14 3.76
CA ILE A 110 -20.91 -4.89 4.16
C ILE A 110 -21.44 -3.77 3.25
N PRO A 111 -22.29 -2.85 3.75
CA PRO A 111 -22.98 -1.87 2.90
C PRO A 111 -22.08 -0.66 2.57
N THR A 112 -21.11 -0.38 3.42
CA THR A 112 -20.25 0.79 3.34
C THR A 112 -18.81 0.45 3.69
N ARG A 113 -17.87 1.24 3.17
CA ARG A 113 -16.44 1.11 3.48
C ARG A 113 -15.78 2.49 3.42
N ASP A 114 -14.83 2.74 4.31
CA ASP A 114 -14.10 4.00 4.33
C ASP A 114 -13.02 4.05 3.23
N SER A 115 -12.73 5.25 2.73
CA SER A 115 -11.64 5.49 1.77
C SER A 115 -10.97 6.83 2.04
N VAL A 116 -9.80 7.07 1.43
CA VAL A 116 -9.12 8.37 1.50
C VAL A 116 -9.23 9.08 0.16
N VAL A 117 -9.70 10.32 0.18
CA VAL A 117 -9.83 11.18 -1.01
C VAL A 117 -9.04 12.48 -0.83
N ALA A 118 -8.56 13.07 -1.93
CA ALA A 118 -7.94 14.38 -1.84
C ALA A 118 -9.00 15.49 -1.79
N VAL A 119 -8.92 16.35 -0.78
CA VAL A 119 -9.81 17.49 -0.58
C VAL A 119 -9.14 18.84 -0.86
N ASP A 120 -7.80 18.83 -0.94
CA ASP A 120 -6.92 19.94 -1.30
C ASP A 120 -5.64 19.38 -1.95
N ARG A 121 -4.67 20.24 -2.28
CA ARG A 121 -3.36 19.85 -2.83
C ARG A 121 -2.59 18.99 -1.84
N ILE A 122 -2.17 17.82 -2.32
CA ILE A 122 -1.44 16.79 -1.58
C ILE A 122 -0.02 17.26 -1.31
N LYS A 123 0.42 17.16 -0.06
CA LYS A 123 1.80 17.39 0.35
C LYS A 123 2.22 16.43 1.45
N ASN A 124 3.49 16.03 1.43
CA ASN A 124 4.13 15.37 2.57
C ASN A 124 4.78 16.44 3.46
N THR A 125 4.05 16.91 4.47
CA THR A 125 4.59 17.84 5.49
C THR A 125 5.21 17.11 6.67
N ASP A 126 4.57 16.02 7.07
CA ASP A 126 5.01 15.13 8.13
C ASP A 126 5.03 13.71 7.56
N SER A 127 6.16 13.04 7.71
CA SER A 127 6.35 11.71 7.12
C SER A 127 5.39 10.68 7.74
N PRO A 128 4.51 10.06 6.94
CA PRO A 128 3.57 9.06 7.43
C PRO A 128 4.24 7.81 8.02
N CYS A 129 5.39 7.40 7.48
CA CYS A 129 6.06 6.16 7.87
C CYS A 129 7.25 6.36 8.83
N LEU A 130 7.64 7.60 9.16
CA LEU A 130 8.84 7.83 9.98
C LEU A 130 8.71 7.29 11.41
N SER A 131 7.52 7.34 12.00
CA SER A 131 7.28 6.80 13.35
C SER A 131 7.46 5.27 13.37
N GLU A 132 6.87 4.58 12.38
CA GLU A 132 7.03 3.14 12.14
C GLU A 132 8.51 2.79 11.94
N TRP A 133 9.20 3.55 11.09
CA TRP A 133 10.63 3.34 10.85
C TRP A 133 11.46 3.53 12.14
N LYS A 134 11.22 4.59 12.90
CA LYS A 134 11.95 4.88 14.14
C LYS A 134 11.75 3.78 15.19
N SER A 135 10.53 3.27 15.34
CA SER A 135 10.26 2.12 16.21
C SER A 135 11.04 0.89 15.72
N LEU A 136 10.91 0.51 14.45
CA LEU A 136 11.53 -0.70 13.92
C LEU A 136 13.07 -0.64 13.98
N ARG A 137 13.68 0.47 13.53
CA ARG A 137 15.15 0.60 13.49
C ARG A 137 15.77 0.62 14.88
N SER A 138 15.04 1.02 15.92
CA SER A 138 15.52 1.02 17.32
C SER A 138 15.86 -0.38 17.84
N ARG A 139 15.42 -1.44 17.13
CA ARG A 139 15.65 -2.84 17.50
C ARG A 139 17.03 -3.35 17.15
N LEU A 140 17.77 -2.64 16.27
CA LEU A 140 19.10 -3.02 15.85
C LEU A 140 20.03 -1.81 15.82
N SER A 141 21.34 -2.08 15.81
CA SER A 141 22.33 -1.02 15.63
C SER A 141 22.30 -0.47 14.20
N GLN A 142 22.83 0.74 14.02
CA GLN A 142 22.80 1.45 12.74
C GLN A 142 23.46 0.66 11.59
N GLU A 143 24.52 -0.12 11.89
CA GLU A 143 25.22 -0.94 10.91
C GLU A 143 24.34 -2.05 10.31
N GLN A 144 23.27 -2.41 11.02
CA GLN A 144 22.33 -3.46 10.64
C GLN A 144 21.07 -2.90 9.98
N TRP A 145 20.90 -1.57 9.86
CA TRP A 145 19.65 -1.00 9.33
C TRP A 145 19.37 -1.40 7.87
N LYS A 146 20.41 -1.72 7.11
CA LYS A 146 20.30 -2.28 5.75
C LYS A 146 19.54 -3.62 5.69
N ASP A 147 19.40 -4.31 6.81
CA ASP A 147 18.68 -5.57 6.91
C ASP A 147 17.16 -5.38 6.97
N PHE A 148 16.69 -4.15 7.24
CA PHE A 148 15.26 -3.84 7.30
C PHE A 148 14.66 -3.56 5.93
N LYS A 149 13.35 -3.85 5.81
CA LYS A 149 12.50 -3.42 4.70
C LYS A 149 11.20 -2.84 5.26
N LEU A 150 10.73 -1.72 4.70
CA LEU A 150 9.37 -1.22 4.95
C LEU A 150 8.49 -1.46 3.74
N THR A 151 7.22 -1.77 3.97
CA THR A 151 6.20 -1.87 2.93
C THR A 151 5.39 -0.58 2.88
N MET A 152 4.95 -0.16 1.69
CA MET A 152 4.11 1.03 1.50
C MET A 152 3.03 0.73 0.47
N PRO A 153 1.84 1.35 0.57
CA PRO A 153 0.81 1.19 -0.44
C PRO A 153 1.20 1.81 -1.79
N PRO A 154 0.53 1.42 -2.87
CA PRO A 154 0.82 1.91 -4.20
C PRO A 154 0.15 3.25 -4.44
N ILE A 155 0.80 4.12 -5.20
CA ILE A 155 0.29 5.45 -5.54
C ILE A 155 -1.12 5.43 -6.14
N THR A 156 -1.49 4.32 -6.79
CA THR A 156 -2.77 4.12 -7.48
C THR A 156 -3.93 3.74 -6.55
N HIS A 157 -3.67 3.43 -5.28
CA HIS A 157 -4.63 2.77 -4.39
C HIS A 157 -5.96 3.50 -4.24
N SER A 158 -5.94 4.77 -3.82
CA SER A 158 -7.16 5.55 -3.65
C SER A 158 -7.88 5.75 -4.98
N HIS A 159 -7.15 6.11 -6.03
CA HIS A 159 -7.73 6.42 -7.33
C HIS A 159 -8.39 5.23 -8.01
N MET A 160 -7.79 4.04 -7.94
CA MET A 160 -8.33 2.86 -8.64
C MET A 160 -9.65 2.39 -8.03
N GLN A 161 -9.78 2.54 -6.71
CA GLN A 161 -10.95 2.07 -5.97
C GLN A 161 -12.16 2.97 -6.18
N MET A 162 -11.97 4.28 -6.13
CA MET A 162 -13.06 5.24 -6.10
C MET A 162 -13.79 5.29 -7.44
N ALA A 163 -15.09 5.62 -7.39
CA ALA A 163 -15.85 5.94 -8.58
C ALA A 163 -15.18 7.09 -9.37
N ILE A 164 -15.40 7.16 -10.68
CA ILE A 164 -14.74 8.15 -11.54
C ILE A 164 -14.98 9.57 -11.02
N GLY A 165 -13.92 10.38 -10.97
CA GLY A 165 -14.00 11.78 -10.54
C GLY A 165 -14.26 11.96 -9.04
N THR A 166 -14.16 10.89 -8.24
CA THR A 166 -14.40 10.97 -6.78
C THR A 166 -13.16 10.68 -5.93
N ALA A 167 -12.02 10.35 -6.56
CA ALA A 167 -10.74 10.17 -5.86
C ALA A 167 -10.20 11.49 -5.27
N TYR A 168 -10.66 12.62 -5.80
CA TYR A 168 -10.34 13.95 -5.33
C TYR A 168 -11.53 14.90 -5.58
N ARG A 169 -11.61 15.98 -4.81
CA ARG A 169 -12.65 17.00 -5.00
C ARG A 169 -12.31 17.92 -6.19
N PRO A 170 -13.30 18.44 -6.94
CA PRO A 170 -13.05 19.32 -8.09
C PRO A 170 -12.28 20.61 -7.77
N ASN A 171 -12.30 21.07 -6.52
CA ASN A 171 -11.53 22.23 -6.08
C ASN A 171 -10.06 21.89 -5.75
N ALA A 172 -9.71 20.62 -5.58
CA ALA A 172 -8.36 20.17 -5.28
C ALA A 172 -7.54 19.96 -6.58
N TYR A 173 -8.14 19.30 -7.56
CA TYR A 173 -7.49 18.96 -8.83
C TYR A 173 -8.46 19.05 -10.00
N SER A 174 -7.91 19.44 -11.16
CA SER A 174 -8.65 19.53 -12.43
C SER A 174 -8.46 18.31 -13.34
N SER A 175 -7.48 17.47 -13.03
CA SER A 175 -7.17 16.26 -13.77
C SER A 175 -6.43 15.24 -12.92
N ASP A 176 -6.54 13.97 -13.30
CA ASP A 176 -5.81 12.87 -12.67
C ASP A 176 -4.28 13.05 -12.81
N GLN A 177 -3.83 13.69 -13.88
CA GLN A 177 -2.41 14.00 -14.11
C GLN A 177 -1.84 14.93 -13.02
N GLU A 178 -2.57 15.99 -12.65
CA GLU A 178 -2.16 16.89 -11.57
C GLU A 178 -2.21 16.20 -10.21
N TYR A 179 -3.25 15.39 -9.96
CA TYR A 179 -3.39 14.59 -8.74
C TYR A 179 -2.20 13.65 -8.54
N PHE A 180 -1.86 12.86 -9.57
CA PHE A 180 -0.75 11.92 -9.49
C PHE A 180 0.61 12.59 -9.43
N LYS A 181 0.77 13.77 -10.03
CA LYS A 181 2.02 14.53 -9.91
C LYS A 181 2.30 14.92 -8.45
N ASP A 182 1.34 15.55 -7.78
CA ASP A 182 1.51 15.94 -6.38
C ASP A 182 1.67 14.74 -5.45
N LEU A 183 0.89 13.67 -5.69
CA LEU A 183 1.01 12.46 -4.91
C LEU A 183 2.39 11.80 -5.12
N ALA A 184 2.91 11.78 -6.34
CA ALA A 184 4.26 11.28 -6.62
C ALA A 184 5.35 12.13 -5.95
N GLU A 185 5.19 13.46 -5.92
CA GLU A 185 6.08 14.36 -5.17
C GLU A 185 6.04 14.04 -3.66
N ALA A 186 4.87 13.74 -3.10
CA ALA A 186 4.73 13.31 -1.71
C ALA A 186 5.39 11.95 -1.42
N TYR A 187 5.29 10.98 -2.33
CA TYR A 187 6.02 9.69 -2.25
C TYR A 187 7.53 9.89 -2.34
N ALA A 188 8.02 10.69 -3.30
CA ALA A 188 9.45 10.97 -3.44
C ALA A 188 10.02 11.67 -2.19
N ALA A 189 9.27 12.60 -1.61
CA ALA A 189 9.61 13.23 -0.33
C ALA A 189 9.66 12.20 0.81
N GLU A 190 8.72 11.26 0.86
CA GLU A 190 8.72 10.20 1.88
C GLU A 190 9.94 9.30 1.77
N PHE A 191 10.26 8.85 0.55
CA PHE A 191 11.44 8.04 0.29
C PHE A 191 12.71 8.76 0.74
N LEU A 192 12.81 10.07 0.49
CA LEU A 192 13.96 10.87 0.89
C LEU A 192 14.04 11.02 2.42
N VAL A 193 12.92 11.24 3.12
CA VAL A 193 12.89 11.30 4.59
C VAL A 193 13.36 9.97 5.20
N LEU A 194 12.79 8.84 4.76
CA LEU A 194 13.16 7.52 5.26
C LEU A 194 14.63 7.18 4.94
N TYR A 195 15.09 7.52 3.74
CA TYR A 195 16.48 7.33 3.32
C TYR A 195 17.48 8.13 4.17
N ASN A 196 17.17 9.40 4.45
CA ASN A 196 17.99 10.26 5.31
C ASN A 196 18.03 9.75 6.75
N GLU A 197 16.98 9.04 7.17
CA GLU A 197 16.89 8.33 8.43
C GLU A 197 17.47 6.89 8.35
N GLY A 198 18.23 6.60 7.29
CA GLY A 198 19.06 5.40 7.16
C GLY A 198 18.37 4.17 6.57
N LEU A 199 17.11 4.25 6.16
CA LEU A 199 16.45 3.15 5.46
C LEU A 199 17.08 2.94 4.07
N ARG A 200 17.19 1.68 3.64
CA ARG A 200 17.77 1.32 2.32
C ARG A 200 16.92 0.39 1.47
N SER A 201 15.82 -0.14 2.00
CA SER A 201 14.92 -1.03 1.25
C SER A 201 13.46 -0.68 1.53
N ILE A 202 12.73 -0.39 0.46
CA ILE A 202 11.28 -0.16 0.45
C ILE A 202 10.63 -1.13 -0.52
N GLN A 203 9.44 -1.61 -0.19
CA GLN A 203 8.58 -2.37 -1.09
C GLN A 203 7.25 -1.64 -1.25
N ILE A 204 6.80 -1.47 -2.49
CA ILE A 204 5.47 -1.00 -2.82
C ILE A 204 4.56 -2.21 -3.05
N ASP A 205 3.45 -2.30 -2.35
CA ASP A 205 2.51 -3.41 -2.48
C ASP A 205 1.34 -3.06 -3.41
N ASP A 206 1.39 -3.47 -4.68
CA ASP A 206 0.32 -3.19 -5.64
C ASP A 206 -0.40 -4.44 -6.15
N PRO A 207 -1.27 -5.06 -5.33
CA PRO A 207 -2.14 -6.12 -5.83
C PRO A 207 -3.14 -5.61 -6.87
N CYS A 208 -3.43 -4.31 -6.90
CA CYS A 208 -4.48 -3.71 -7.71
C CYS A 208 -4.10 -3.65 -9.20
N LEU A 209 -2.81 -3.50 -9.50
CA LEU A 209 -2.28 -3.64 -10.86
C LEU A 209 -2.60 -4.99 -11.50
N LEU A 210 -2.92 -6.04 -10.74
CA LEU A 210 -3.36 -7.30 -11.32
C LEU A 210 -4.79 -7.25 -11.84
N PHE A 211 -5.65 -6.36 -11.35
CA PHE A 211 -7.05 -6.28 -11.80
C PHE A 211 -7.17 -6.06 -13.31
N PHE A 212 -6.19 -5.41 -13.94
CA PHE A 212 -6.11 -5.25 -15.40
C PHE A 212 -6.00 -6.55 -16.19
N VAL A 213 -5.66 -7.71 -15.59
CA VAL A 213 -5.77 -9.00 -16.30
C VAL A 213 -7.20 -9.54 -16.32
N THR A 214 -8.09 -9.09 -15.42
CA THR A 214 -9.47 -9.57 -15.37
C THR A 214 -10.35 -8.88 -16.40
N ASP A 215 -11.25 -9.65 -17.02
CA ASP A 215 -12.28 -9.09 -17.90
C ASP A 215 -13.32 -8.30 -17.10
N GLU A 216 -13.55 -8.64 -15.82
CA GLU A 216 -14.46 -7.93 -14.93
C GLU A 216 -14.04 -6.47 -14.72
N PHE A 217 -12.80 -6.24 -14.31
CA PHE A 217 -12.30 -4.88 -14.08
C PHE A 217 -12.22 -4.09 -15.39
N ARG A 218 -11.74 -4.71 -16.47
CA ARG A 218 -11.65 -4.03 -17.78
C ARG A 218 -13.02 -3.66 -18.34
N SER A 219 -14.01 -4.57 -18.26
CA SER A 219 -15.39 -4.27 -18.69
C SER A 219 -16.02 -3.20 -17.82
N GLY A 220 -15.70 -3.19 -16.52
CA GLY A 220 -16.06 -2.13 -15.59
C GLY A 220 -15.50 -0.77 -16.02
N CYS A 221 -14.21 -0.70 -16.36
CA CYS A 221 -13.59 0.52 -16.91
C CYS A 221 -14.30 1.00 -18.18
N VAL A 222 -14.61 0.10 -19.11
CA VAL A 222 -15.33 0.45 -20.35
C VAL A 222 -16.75 0.96 -20.07
N ALA A 223 -17.48 0.35 -19.14
CA ALA A 223 -18.82 0.80 -18.72
C ALA A 223 -18.78 2.19 -18.08
N ASP A 224 -17.67 2.47 -17.38
CA ASP A 224 -17.32 3.75 -16.80
C ASP A 224 -16.82 4.77 -17.86
N GLY A 225 -16.66 4.37 -19.12
CA GLY A 225 -16.18 5.24 -20.20
C GLY A 225 -14.66 5.50 -20.17
N VAL A 226 -13.91 4.64 -19.49
CA VAL A 226 -12.43 4.71 -19.36
C VAL A 226 -11.80 3.59 -20.16
N ASP A 227 -10.79 3.92 -20.98
CA ASP A 227 -9.97 2.91 -21.65
C ASP A 227 -9.04 2.24 -20.61
N PRO A 228 -9.15 0.91 -20.38
CA PRO A 228 -8.31 0.23 -19.41
C PRO A 228 -6.82 0.20 -19.77
N ASP A 229 -6.44 0.32 -21.03
CA ASP A 229 -5.04 0.34 -21.44
C ASP A 229 -4.42 1.73 -21.25
N GLU A 230 -5.17 2.81 -21.50
CA GLU A 230 -4.74 4.17 -21.17
C GLU A 230 -4.63 4.38 -19.65
N LEU A 231 -5.58 3.84 -18.88
CA LEU A 231 -5.53 3.88 -17.42
C LEU A 231 -4.30 3.13 -16.87
N LEU A 232 -3.96 1.99 -17.46
CA LEU A 232 -2.74 1.26 -17.10
C LEU A 232 -1.48 2.07 -17.40
N ASP A 233 -1.42 2.75 -18.55
CA ASP A 233 -0.29 3.60 -18.92
C ASP A 233 -0.11 4.77 -17.97
N GLN A 234 -1.22 5.41 -17.57
CA GLN A 234 -1.21 6.46 -16.57
C GLN A 234 -0.72 5.97 -15.21
N TYR A 235 -1.11 4.77 -14.79
CA TYR A 235 -0.65 4.18 -13.53
C TYR A 235 0.83 3.82 -13.59
N ILE A 236 1.32 3.23 -14.67
CA ILE A 236 2.75 2.98 -14.87
C ILE A 236 3.53 4.30 -14.81
N TRP A 237 3.03 5.34 -15.48
CA TRP A 237 3.63 6.67 -15.42
C TRP A 237 3.69 7.20 -13.98
N ALA A 238 2.58 7.14 -13.23
CA ALA A 238 2.52 7.61 -11.84
C ALA A 238 3.49 6.86 -10.92
N HIS A 239 3.58 5.53 -11.03
CA HIS A 239 4.58 4.74 -10.30
C HIS A 239 6.01 5.20 -10.59
N ASN A 240 6.33 5.43 -11.86
CA ASN A 240 7.65 5.90 -12.26
C ASN A 240 7.94 7.31 -11.76
N GLN A 241 6.94 8.19 -11.67
CA GLN A 241 7.12 9.53 -11.09
C GLN A 241 7.60 9.45 -9.62
N CYS A 242 7.08 8.52 -8.82
CA CYS A 242 7.52 8.34 -7.42
C CYS A 242 9.00 7.98 -7.29
N LEU A 243 9.58 7.36 -8.33
CA LEU A 243 10.95 6.85 -8.32
C LEU A 243 11.96 7.87 -8.86
N LEU A 244 11.50 9.00 -9.42
CA LEU A 244 12.37 10.04 -9.94
C LEU A 244 13.20 10.66 -8.80
N GLY A 245 14.51 10.75 -9.02
CA GLY A 245 15.43 11.32 -8.04
C GLY A 245 15.67 10.46 -6.79
N LYS A 246 15.18 9.21 -6.75
CA LYS A 246 15.50 8.30 -5.64
C LYS A 246 17.02 8.14 -5.51
N PRO A 247 17.58 8.12 -4.29
CA PRO A 247 19.00 7.87 -4.08
C PRO A 247 19.46 6.55 -4.72
N ALA A 248 20.68 6.54 -5.27
CA ALA A 248 21.17 5.44 -6.07
C ALA A 248 21.25 4.10 -5.30
N ASP A 249 21.49 4.15 -3.99
CA ASP A 249 21.56 3.01 -3.08
C ASP A 249 20.25 2.75 -2.31
N LEU A 250 19.17 3.48 -2.59
CA LEU A 250 17.82 3.14 -2.10
C LEU A 250 17.19 2.10 -3.04
N HIS A 251 17.03 0.86 -2.54
CA HIS A 251 16.32 -0.17 -3.25
C HIS A 251 14.80 0.02 -3.10
N VAL A 252 14.06 0.06 -4.22
CA VAL A 252 12.59 0.06 -4.20
C VAL A 252 12.06 -1.11 -5.03
N GLY A 253 11.39 -2.06 -4.38
CA GLY A 253 10.75 -3.20 -5.05
C GLY A 253 9.24 -3.03 -5.20
N LEU A 254 8.63 -3.81 -6.10
CA LEU A 254 7.19 -3.88 -6.31
C LEU A 254 6.68 -5.28 -6.03
N HIS A 255 5.72 -5.40 -5.13
CA HIS A 255 5.01 -6.65 -4.87
C HIS A 255 3.68 -6.67 -5.60
N LEU A 256 3.44 -7.74 -6.36
CA LEU A 256 2.17 -8.04 -7.02
C LEU A 256 1.62 -9.35 -6.47
N CYS A 257 0.40 -9.33 -5.94
CA CYS A 257 -0.24 -10.49 -5.33
C CYS A 257 -1.70 -10.61 -5.76
N CYS A 258 -2.15 -11.85 -5.91
CA CYS A 258 -3.53 -12.19 -6.24
C CYS A 258 -4.52 -11.99 -5.07
N GLY A 259 -4.12 -11.27 -4.03
CA GLY A 259 -4.91 -10.95 -2.86
C GLY A 259 -5.03 -12.08 -1.82
N ASN A 260 -5.20 -11.69 -0.56
CA ASN A 260 -5.27 -12.58 0.60
C ASN A 260 -6.39 -12.17 1.57
N MET A 261 -7.66 -12.35 1.19
CA MET A 261 -8.78 -12.06 2.10
C MET A 261 -9.21 -13.29 2.90
N THR A 262 -9.68 -13.06 4.13
CA THR A 262 -10.21 -14.09 5.03
C THR A 262 -11.29 -14.90 4.32
N CYS A 263 -11.12 -16.23 4.33
CA CYS A 263 -11.96 -17.21 3.62
C CYS A 263 -11.80 -17.32 2.09
N SER A 264 -10.77 -16.72 1.46
CA SER A 264 -10.62 -16.80 -0.01
C SER A 264 -9.49 -17.74 -0.49
N THR A 265 -9.85 -18.65 -1.37
CA THR A 265 -9.13 -18.88 -2.66
C THR A 265 -8.82 -17.53 -3.31
N HIS A 266 -7.60 -17.32 -3.83
CA HIS A 266 -7.11 -16.09 -4.45
C HIS A 266 -8.19 -15.16 -5.05
N ILE A 267 -8.12 -13.84 -4.79
CA ILE A 267 -9.00 -12.82 -5.41
C ILE A 267 -8.93 -12.93 -6.95
N MET A 268 -7.78 -13.40 -7.45
CA MET A 268 -7.54 -13.62 -8.86
C MET A 268 -6.76 -14.91 -9.13
N SER A 269 -7.10 -15.59 -10.22
CA SER A 269 -6.27 -16.62 -10.84
C SER A 269 -6.07 -16.26 -12.31
N GLY A 270 -4.87 -16.45 -12.84
CA GLY A 270 -4.58 -16.15 -14.25
C GLY A 270 -3.13 -15.78 -14.53
N SER A 271 -2.80 -15.73 -15.82
CA SER A 271 -1.47 -15.33 -16.31
C SER A 271 -1.31 -13.81 -16.29
N TYR A 272 -0.10 -13.34 -15.99
CA TYR A 272 0.29 -11.94 -16.13
C TYR A 272 0.32 -11.47 -17.60
N GLU A 273 0.25 -12.38 -18.57
CA GLU A 273 0.55 -12.16 -19.99
C GLU A 273 -0.03 -10.88 -20.58
N ARG A 274 -1.30 -10.56 -20.28
CA ARG A 274 -1.99 -9.37 -20.78
C ARG A 274 -1.28 -8.05 -20.46
N ILE A 275 -0.59 -7.97 -19.33
CA ILE A 275 0.07 -6.76 -18.84
C ILE A 275 1.58 -6.96 -18.57
N ALA A 276 2.09 -8.17 -18.75
CA ALA A 276 3.47 -8.55 -18.43
C ALA A 276 4.49 -7.71 -19.21
N LYS A 277 4.27 -7.50 -20.52
CA LYS A 277 5.18 -6.71 -21.35
C LYS A 277 5.37 -5.31 -20.78
N LYS A 278 4.28 -4.51 -20.69
CA LYS A 278 4.33 -3.14 -20.17
C LYS A 278 4.94 -3.12 -18.76
N LYS A 279 4.47 -3.98 -17.85
CA LYS A 279 4.97 -4.04 -16.48
C LYS A 279 6.47 -4.27 -16.40
N PHE A 280 6.99 -5.33 -17.02
CA PHE A 280 8.40 -5.71 -16.85
C PHE A 280 9.36 -4.83 -17.67
N THR A 281 8.88 -4.11 -18.68
CA THR A 281 9.74 -3.23 -19.50
C THR A 281 9.62 -1.76 -19.17
N GLU A 282 8.54 -1.31 -18.54
CA GLU A 282 8.26 0.13 -18.36
C GLU A 282 8.25 0.58 -16.89
N LEU A 283 7.94 -0.30 -15.93
CA LEU A 283 8.05 0.04 -14.51
C LEU A 283 9.52 0.03 -14.05
N ALA A 284 9.96 1.11 -13.43
CA ALA A 284 11.35 1.36 -13.07
C ALA A 284 11.76 0.80 -11.68
N TYR A 285 11.03 -0.19 -11.15
CA TYR A 285 11.34 -0.82 -9.87
C TYR A 285 12.57 -1.73 -9.94
N ASP A 286 13.31 -1.84 -8.83
CA ASP A 286 14.55 -2.60 -8.75
C ASP A 286 14.34 -4.12 -8.75
N THR A 287 13.25 -4.57 -8.12
CA THR A 287 12.88 -5.99 -7.96
C THR A 287 11.36 -6.16 -7.98
N TYR A 288 10.88 -7.28 -8.54
CA TYR A 288 9.47 -7.68 -8.51
C TYR A 288 9.25 -8.89 -7.59
N TYR A 289 8.32 -8.79 -6.63
CA TYR A 289 7.87 -9.91 -5.80
C TYR A 289 6.52 -10.40 -6.34
N LEU A 290 6.53 -11.48 -7.13
CA LEU A 290 5.37 -12.00 -7.84
C LEU A 290 4.79 -13.24 -7.14
N GLN A 291 3.47 -13.41 -7.22
CA GLN A 291 2.76 -14.63 -6.85
C GLN A 291 2.11 -15.29 -8.07
#